data_AF-A0A350BN70-F1
#
_entry.id   AF-A0A350BN70-F1
#
_cell.length_a   1.000
_cell.length_b   1.000
_cell.length_c   1.000
_cell.angle_alpha   90.00
_cell.angle_beta   90.00
_cell.angle_gamma   90.00
#
_symmetry.space_group_name_H-M   'P 1'
#
loop_
_entity.id
_entity.type
_entity.pdbx_description
1 polymer ?
#
loop_
_entity_poly.entity_id
_entity_poly.type
_entity_poly.pdbx_seq_one_letter_code
_entity_poly.pdbx_strand_id
1 'polypeptide(L)'
;MKTLALLVATFVTLAGCRSLTEVDTTAPAAPRGIRTVSLDDAVYVQWLANTEPDLAAYNIWSSNAYDGQYTLVATTTATSFEDLRPRNGVTVYYALSAFDNEGNESDLSADVVYDTPRPEGSNVLLNNYLTQPSTAGYDFSTYSVGLYNDEFTDVFFESVNGRYYLDVFDDTEIQDMGYTESLDEISVAPVNGWSPSRSVEAIPGHTYVVWTWDDHYAKVRVTETSAIRVHFDWAYQTAPGNTELRVAKPAPRRRAPLQRASVAQN
;
A
#
# COMPACT_ATOMS: atom_id res chain seq x y z
N MET A 1 -0.55 99.72 32.51
CA MET A 1 -0.30 98.26 32.65
C MET A 1 -1.21 97.53 31.67
N LYS A 2 -0.68 97.08 30.54
CA LYS A 2 -1.40 96.23 29.57
C LYS A 2 -0.59 94.95 29.42
N THR A 3 -1.12 93.85 29.91
CA THR A 3 -0.49 92.53 29.92
C THR A 3 -0.72 91.84 28.58
N LEU A 4 0.36 91.46 27.92
CA LEU A 4 0.36 90.69 26.66
C LEU A 4 0.46 89.20 27.03
N ALA A 5 -0.55 88.41 26.71
CA ALA A 5 -0.54 86.95 26.91
C ALA A 5 0.12 86.28 25.70
N LEU A 6 1.21 85.55 25.93
CA LEU A 6 1.94 84.78 24.93
C LEU A 6 1.37 83.34 24.92
N LEU A 7 0.72 82.95 23.83
CA LEU A 7 0.27 81.58 23.60
C LEU A 7 1.47 80.74 23.13
N VAL A 8 1.86 79.73 23.91
CA VAL A 8 2.82 78.70 23.49
C VAL A 8 2.01 77.51 22.99
N ALA A 9 2.02 77.27 21.68
CA ALA A 9 1.43 76.09 21.08
C ALA A 9 2.40 74.91 21.22
N THR A 10 2.03 73.91 22.03
CA THR A 10 2.79 72.68 22.22
C THR A 10 2.51 71.75 21.04
N PHE A 11 3.51 71.53 20.18
CA PHE A 11 3.44 70.55 19.09
C PHE A 11 3.66 69.15 19.68
N VAL A 12 2.56 68.41 19.89
CA VAL A 12 2.62 66.99 20.25
C VAL A 12 2.89 66.21 18.97
N THR A 13 4.14 65.78 18.77
CA THR A 13 4.46 64.82 17.72
C THR A 13 3.95 63.44 18.15
N LEU A 14 2.81 63.02 17.59
CA LEU A 14 2.43 61.60 17.61
C LEU A 14 3.48 60.84 16.79
N ALA A 15 4.48 60.28 17.45
CA ALA A 15 5.23 59.16 16.91
C ALA A 15 4.25 57.98 16.83
N GLY A 16 3.55 57.86 15.70
CA GLY A 16 2.82 56.66 15.37
C GLY A 16 3.80 55.50 15.45
N CYS A 17 3.62 54.62 16.43
CA CYS A 17 4.35 53.37 16.51
C CYS A 17 3.95 52.59 15.26
N ARG A 18 4.79 52.64 14.21
CA ARG A 18 4.66 51.72 13.08
C ARG A 18 4.88 50.34 13.68
N SER A 19 3.80 49.59 13.85
CA SER A 19 3.88 48.15 14.07
C SER A 19 4.51 47.59 12.81
N LEU A 20 5.81 47.34 12.85
CA LEU A 20 6.45 46.49 11.86
C LEU A 20 5.80 45.13 12.08
N THR A 21 4.95 44.70 11.16
CA THR A 21 4.54 43.30 11.08
C THR A 21 5.82 42.52 10.88
N GLU A 22 6.31 41.88 11.93
CA GLU A 22 7.40 40.92 11.87
C GLU A 22 6.93 39.83 10.92
N VAL A 23 7.55 39.75 9.75
CA VAL A 23 7.26 38.70 8.77
C VAL A 23 7.87 37.43 9.32
N ASP A 24 7.06 36.38 9.45
CA ASP A 24 7.58 35.10 9.89
C ASP A 24 8.54 34.54 8.83
N THR A 25 9.67 34.02 9.30
CA THR A 25 10.69 33.37 8.48
C THR A 25 10.98 31.94 8.94
N THR A 26 10.19 31.42 9.89
CA THR A 26 10.39 30.12 10.52
C THR A 26 9.54 29.09 9.82
N ALA A 27 10.17 28.21 9.05
CA ALA A 27 9.45 27.11 8.44
C ALA A 27 8.84 26.14 9.47
N PRO A 28 7.73 25.46 9.14
CA PRO A 28 7.25 24.33 9.91
C PRO A 28 8.27 23.20 10.04
N ALA A 29 8.08 22.30 10.98
CA ALA A 29 8.81 21.05 11.03
C ALA A 29 8.51 20.18 9.80
N ALA A 30 9.52 19.45 9.33
CA ALA A 30 9.32 18.48 8.25
C ALA A 30 8.26 17.42 8.65
N PRO A 31 7.36 17.01 7.72
CA PRO A 31 6.36 15.97 7.96
C PRO A 31 6.99 14.65 8.44
N ARG A 32 6.25 13.90 9.28
CA ARG A 32 6.72 12.65 9.92
C ARG A 32 5.67 11.55 9.88
N GLY A 33 6.12 10.33 10.14
CA GLY A 33 5.24 9.16 10.24
C GLY A 33 4.56 8.83 8.92
N ILE A 34 5.26 9.07 7.82
CA ILE A 34 4.73 8.87 6.48
C ILE A 34 4.62 7.37 6.23
N ARG A 35 3.51 6.96 5.62
CA ARG A 35 3.24 5.58 5.22
C ARG A 35 2.61 5.59 3.84
N THR A 36 2.98 4.62 3.05
CA THR A 36 2.41 4.31 1.74
C THR A 36 1.62 3.01 1.81
N VAL A 37 0.60 2.91 0.97
CA VAL A 37 -0.17 1.69 0.73
C VAL A 37 -0.36 1.55 -0.79
N SER A 38 0.15 0.46 -1.35
CA SER A 38 -0.09 0.05 -2.73
C SER A 38 -1.55 -0.25 -2.95
N LEU A 39 -2.10 0.33 -4.02
CA LEU A 39 -3.42 0.04 -4.58
C LEU A 39 -3.26 -0.42 -6.04
N ASP A 40 -4.39 -0.63 -6.73
CA ASP A 40 -4.43 -0.87 -8.18
C ASP A 40 -4.21 0.44 -8.95
N ASP A 41 -3.08 0.51 -9.68
CA ASP A 41 -2.65 1.68 -10.45
C ASP A 41 -2.57 2.98 -9.62
N ALA A 42 -2.39 2.85 -8.30
CA ALA A 42 -2.34 3.96 -7.38
C ALA A 42 -1.50 3.68 -6.12
N VAL A 43 -1.09 4.75 -5.44
CA VAL A 43 -0.50 4.69 -4.09
C VAL A 43 -1.24 5.65 -3.18
N TYR A 44 -1.71 5.15 -2.04
CA TYR A 44 -2.22 5.99 -0.96
C TYR A 44 -1.08 6.38 -0.02
N VAL A 45 -0.90 7.67 0.21
CA VAL A 45 0.12 8.25 1.08
C VAL A 45 -0.56 8.92 2.26
N GLN A 46 -0.11 8.63 3.48
CA GLN A 46 -0.62 9.25 4.70
C GLN A 46 0.51 9.61 5.65
N TRP A 47 0.31 10.64 6.48
CA TRP A 47 1.32 11.12 7.43
C TRP A 47 0.68 11.67 8.70
N LEU A 48 1.50 11.93 9.72
CA LEU A 48 1.06 12.58 10.95
C LEU A 48 0.91 14.08 10.73
N ALA A 49 -0.17 14.67 11.26
CA ALA A 49 -0.38 16.11 11.22
C ALA A 49 0.76 16.86 11.93
N ASN A 50 1.16 17.96 11.32
CA ASN A 50 1.98 19.00 11.92
C ASN A 50 1.13 19.76 12.95
N THR A 51 1.77 20.39 13.92
CA THR A 51 1.10 20.99 15.08
C THR A 51 1.24 22.51 15.15
N GLU A 52 2.00 23.06 14.21
CA GLU A 52 2.26 24.49 14.07
C GLU A 52 0.95 25.23 13.74
N PRO A 53 0.65 26.34 14.46
CA PRO A 53 -0.64 27.04 14.32
C PRO A 53 -0.80 27.79 13.00
N ASP A 54 0.31 28.05 12.31
CA ASP A 54 0.44 28.78 11.05
C ASP A 54 0.68 27.85 9.85
N LEU A 55 0.63 26.53 10.04
CA LEU A 55 0.70 25.56 8.95
C LEU A 55 -0.37 25.87 7.88
N ALA A 56 0.06 26.06 6.65
CA ALA A 56 -0.83 26.29 5.52
C ALA A 56 -1.19 24.99 4.81
N ALA A 57 -0.20 24.22 4.36
CA ALA A 57 -0.41 22.97 3.63
C ALA A 57 0.86 22.10 3.54
N TYR A 58 0.72 20.97 2.87
CA TYR A 58 1.77 20.02 2.55
C TYR A 58 2.02 19.96 1.06
N ASN A 59 3.30 19.87 0.68
CA ASN A 59 3.73 19.51 -0.66
C ASN A 59 4.13 18.04 -0.68
N ILE A 60 3.56 17.29 -1.62
CA ILE A 60 3.91 15.89 -1.88
C ILE A 60 4.81 15.87 -3.10
N TRP A 61 5.96 15.24 -2.96
CA TRP A 61 6.93 15.09 -4.00
C TRP A 61 7.10 13.63 -4.36
N SER A 62 7.30 13.31 -5.65
CA SER A 62 7.56 11.93 -6.08
C SER A 62 8.79 11.80 -6.96
N SER A 63 9.41 10.63 -6.95
CA SER A 63 10.49 10.25 -7.86
C SER A 63 10.39 8.78 -8.26
N ASN A 64 11.04 8.41 -9.37
CA ASN A 64 11.20 7.01 -9.80
C ASN A 64 12.50 6.38 -9.26
N ALA A 65 13.24 7.10 -8.41
CA ALA A 65 14.47 6.63 -7.77
C ALA A 65 14.61 7.22 -6.38
N TYR A 66 15.14 6.43 -5.45
CA TYR A 66 15.35 6.82 -4.05
C TYR A 66 16.16 8.13 -3.93
N ASP A 67 17.33 8.19 -4.58
CA ASP A 67 18.21 9.38 -4.65
C ASP A 67 17.93 10.24 -5.90
N GLY A 68 16.74 10.11 -6.48
CA GLY A 68 16.36 10.76 -7.72
C GLY A 68 16.03 12.25 -7.56
N GLN A 69 15.72 12.90 -8.68
CA GLN A 69 15.06 14.20 -8.62
C GLN A 69 13.59 14.00 -8.27
N TYR A 70 13.16 14.64 -7.19
CA TYR A 70 11.77 14.66 -6.75
C TYR A 70 11.05 15.83 -7.42
N THR A 71 9.86 15.57 -7.96
CA THR A 71 9.01 16.60 -8.57
C THR A 71 7.75 16.78 -7.73
N LEU A 72 7.23 18.01 -7.67
CA LEU A 72 6.01 18.30 -6.94
C LEU A 72 4.82 17.66 -7.67
N VAL A 73 3.97 16.96 -6.92
CA VAL A 73 2.87 16.18 -7.50
C VAL A 73 1.50 16.59 -6.99
N ALA A 74 1.45 17.08 -5.76
CA ALA A 74 0.25 17.62 -5.17
C ALA A 74 0.61 18.57 -4.03
N THR A 75 -0.32 19.48 -3.77
CA THR A 75 -0.34 20.32 -2.56
C THR A 75 -1.70 20.12 -1.90
N THR A 76 -1.74 19.85 -0.60
CA THR A 76 -2.99 19.56 0.12
C THR A 76 -2.92 20.00 1.58
N THR A 77 -4.08 20.33 2.15
CA THR A 77 -4.24 20.59 3.59
C THR A 77 -4.60 19.32 4.37
N ALA A 78 -4.96 18.25 3.67
CA ALA A 78 -5.22 16.95 4.29
C ALA A 78 -3.92 16.29 4.75
N THR A 79 -4.02 15.27 5.61
CA THR A 79 -2.89 14.43 6.05
C THR A 79 -2.78 13.13 5.24
N SER A 80 -3.37 13.13 4.05
CA SER A 80 -3.34 12.02 3.12
C SER A 80 -3.51 12.48 1.68
N PHE A 81 -2.99 11.69 0.76
CA PHE A 81 -3.06 11.93 -0.68
C PHE A 81 -3.10 10.58 -1.41
N GLU A 82 -3.99 10.46 -2.40
CA GLU A 82 -4.05 9.30 -3.29
C GLU A 82 -3.44 9.68 -4.64
N ASP A 83 -2.33 9.03 -4.98
CA ASP A 83 -1.63 9.26 -6.22
C ASP A 83 -2.08 8.24 -7.28
N LEU A 84 -2.83 8.71 -8.28
CA LEU A 84 -3.39 7.90 -9.37
C LEU A 84 -2.51 7.87 -10.64
N ARG A 85 -1.29 8.38 -10.56
CA ARG A 85 -0.34 8.46 -11.70
C ARG A 85 0.58 7.24 -11.84
N PRO A 86 1.01 6.58 -10.75
CA PRO A 86 1.80 5.35 -10.82
C PRO A 86 1.10 4.26 -11.64
N ARG A 87 1.89 3.27 -12.05
CA ARG A 87 1.39 2.09 -12.76
C ARG A 87 1.80 0.85 -12.03
N ASN A 88 0.98 -0.18 -12.15
CA ASN A 88 1.27 -1.49 -11.59
C ASN A 88 2.68 -1.99 -11.96
N GLY A 89 3.42 -2.47 -10.96
CA GLY A 89 4.79 -2.96 -11.08
C GLY A 89 5.87 -1.87 -11.15
N VAL A 90 5.52 -0.58 -11.08
CA VAL A 90 6.49 0.53 -11.09
C VAL A 90 6.63 1.13 -9.69
N THR A 91 7.79 0.90 -9.06
CA THR A 91 8.09 1.49 -7.75
C THR A 91 8.21 3.01 -7.85
N VAL A 92 7.49 3.71 -6.97
CA VAL A 92 7.51 5.17 -6.85
C VAL A 92 7.90 5.56 -5.43
N TYR A 93 8.71 6.60 -5.31
CA TYR A 93 9.22 7.11 -4.04
C TYR A 93 8.54 8.44 -3.72
N TYR A 94 8.23 8.67 -2.44
CA TYR A 94 7.60 9.89 -1.95
C TYR A 94 8.41 10.53 -0.82
N ALA A 95 8.45 11.85 -0.86
CA ALA A 95 8.92 12.72 0.22
C ALA A 95 7.95 13.89 0.37
N LEU A 96 7.81 14.41 1.59
CA LEU A 96 6.85 15.49 1.88
C LEU A 96 7.55 16.68 2.53
N SER A 97 7.10 17.88 2.21
CA SER A 97 7.43 19.11 2.95
C SER A 97 6.14 19.79 3.43
N ALA A 98 6.26 20.64 4.43
CA ALA A 98 5.19 21.48 4.95
C ALA A 98 5.55 22.95 4.72
N PHE A 99 4.56 23.82 4.51
CA PHE A 99 4.79 25.25 4.47
C PHE A 99 3.72 26.03 5.24
N ASP A 100 4.11 27.18 5.77
CA ASP A 100 3.25 28.07 6.55
C ASP A 100 2.51 29.10 5.67
N ASN A 101 1.71 29.97 6.30
CA ASN A 101 0.95 31.01 5.60
C ASN A 101 1.82 32.11 4.97
N GLU A 102 3.05 32.26 5.45
CA GLU A 102 4.07 33.20 4.98
C GLU A 102 4.90 32.60 3.82
N GLY A 103 4.75 31.30 3.56
CA GLY A 103 5.41 30.56 2.48
C GLY A 103 6.78 30.00 2.86
N ASN A 104 7.14 29.96 4.15
CA ASN A 104 8.36 29.29 4.60
C ASN A 104 8.13 27.77 4.51
N GLU A 105 8.91 27.11 3.67
CA GLU A 105 8.83 25.67 3.44
C GLU A 105 9.88 24.94 4.27
N SER A 106 9.47 23.82 4.86
CA SER A 106 10.34 22.93 5.62
C SER A 106 11.33 22.20 4.72
N ASP A 107 12.34 21.56 5.32
CA ASP A 107 13.05 20.48 4.66
C ASP A 107 12.07 19.36 4.24
N LEU A 108 12.47 18.53 3.28
CA LEU A 108 11.77 17.28 2.99
C LEU A 108 11.80 16.35 4.21
N SER A 109 10.81 15.47 4.29
CA SER A 109 10.73 14.42 5.29
C SER A 109 12.01 13.60 5.32
N ALA A 110 12.47 13.27 6.54
CA ALA A 110 13.67 12.47 6.73
C ALA A 110 13.51 11.04 6.17
N ASP A 111 12.30 10.49 6.25
CA ASP A 111 11.97 9.20 5.67
C ASP A 111 11.52 9.41 4.22
N VAL A 112 12.24 8.76 3.30
CA VAL A 112 11.73 8.48 1.94
C VAL A 112 10.96 7.18 2.02
N VAL A 113 9.68 7.23 1.68
CA VAL A 113 8.82 6.04 1.58
C VAL A 113 8.62 5.69 0.11
N TYR A 114 8.26 4.45 -0.16
CA TYR A 114 7.97 4.02 -1.52
C TYR A 114 6.87 2.96 -1.51
N ASP A 115 6.30 2.72 -2.68
CA ASP A 115 5.45 1.57 -2.90
C ASP A 115 5.44 1.16 -4.37
N THR A 116 4.95 -0.03 -4.63
CA THR A 116 4.86 -0.59 -5.98
C THR A 116 3.43 -1.06 -6.26
N PRO A 117 2.59 -0.19 -6.87
CA PRO A 117 1.20 -0.52 -7.18
C PRO A 117 1.07 -1.89 -7.82
N ARG A 118 -0.07 -2.52 -7.59
CA ARG A 118 -0.33 -3.87 -8.07
C ARG A 118 -1.80 -4.04 -8.45
N PRO A 119 -2.10 -4.85 -9.48
CA PRO A 119 -3.47 -5.23 -9.79
C PRO A 119 -4.15 -5.87 -8.59
N GLU A 120 -5.39 -5.47 -8.36
CA GLU A 120 -6.27 -6.06 -7.37
C GLU A 120 -7.62 -6.38 -8.00
N GLY A 121 -8.30 -7.39 -7.46
CA GLY A 121 -9.63 -7.75 -7.92
C GLY A 121 -10.44 -8.32 -6.78
N SER A 122 -11.76 -8.27 -6.93
CA SER A 122 -12.68 -8.67 -5.86
C SER A 122 -13.68 -9.71 -6.33
N ASN A 123 -14.22 -10.45 -5.37
CA ASN A 123 -15.33 -11.37 -5.55
C ASN A 123 -15.09 -12.44 -6.64
N VAL A 124 -13.87 -12.95 -6.74
CA VAL A 124 -13.54 -14.11 -7.58
C VAL A 124 -14.19 -15.35 -6.98
N LEU A 125 -14.83 -16.17 -7.83
CA LEU A 125 -15.48 -17.42 -7.44
C LEU A 125 -14.69 -18.60 -8.03
N LEU A 126 -14.21 -19.49 -7.15
CA LEU A 126 -13.73 -20.82 -7.54
C LEU A 126 -14.70 -21.90 -7.06
N ASN A 127 -14.96 -22.87 -7.93
CA ASN A 127 -15.79 -24.02 -7.61
C ASN A 127 -14.92 -25.16 -7.07
N ASN A 128 -15.53 -26.12 -6.37
CA ASN A 128 -14.81 -27.30 -5.88
C ASN A 128 -14.27 -28.11 -7.07
N TYR A 129 -12.96 -28.32 -7.10
CA TYR A 129 -12.26 -28.97 -8.22
C TYR A 129 -12.76 -30.39 -8.50
N LEU A 130 -13.25 -31.10 -7.47
CA LEU A 130 -13.80 -32.45 -7.62
C LEU A 130 -15.10 -32.47 -8.43
N THR A 131 -15.87 -31.38 -8.40
CA THR A 131 -17.18 -31.30 -9.05
C THR A 131 -17.17 -30.46 -10.32
N GLN A 132 -16.35 -29.40 -10.37
CA GLN A 132 -16.30 -28.45 -11.49
C GLN A 132 -14.84 -28.04 -11.76
N PRO A 133 -14.00 -28.96 -12.24
CA PRO A 133 -12.56 -28.75 -12.38
C PRO A 133 -12.19 -27.58 -13.33
N SER A 134 -13.04 -27.25 -14.30
CA SER A 134 -12.81 -26.18 -15.29
C SER A 134 -12.97 -24.76 -14.76
N THR A 135 -13.46 -24.60 -13.53
CA THR A 135 -13.72 -23.30 -12.90
C THR A 135 -13.27 -23.30 -11.44
N ALA A 136 -12.19 -24.04 -11.18
CA ALA A 136 -11.71 -24.32 -9.84
C ALA A 136 -10.27 -23.83 -9.59
N GLY A 137 -9.54 -23.46 -10.65
CA GLY A 137 -8.22 -22.84 -10.56
C GLY A 137 -8.26 -21.34 -10.81
N TYR A 138 -7.32 -20.63 -10.23
CA TYR A 138 -7.04 -19.22 -10.48
C TYR A 138 -5.60 -19.03 -10.93
N ASP A 139 -5.43 -18.22 -11.97
CA ASP A 139 -4.14 -17.78 -12.50
C ASP A 139 -3.99 -16.29 -12.23
N PHE A 140 -3.03 -15.92 -11.38
CA PHE A 140 -2.80 -14.52 -11.03
C PHE A 140 -2.14 -13.72 -12.16
N SER A 141 -1.46 -14.37 -13.10
CA SER A 141 -0.79 -13.68 -14.21
C SER A 141 -1.77 -13.20 -15.28
N THR A 142 -2.91 -13.90 -15.44
CA THR A 142 -3.97 -13.54 -16.38
C THR A 142 -5.25 -13.06 -15.72
N TYR A 143 -5.28 -13.02 -14.38
CA TYR A 143 -6.42 -12.62 -13.55
C TYR A 143 -7.68 -13.45 -13.82
N SER A 144 -7.51 -14.74 -14.15
CA SER A 144 -8.59 -15.54 -14.73
C SER A 144 -8.87 -16.83 -13.95
N VAL A 145 -10.15 -17.22 -13.99
CA VAL A 145 -10.61 -18.51 -13.48
C VAL A 145 -10.52 -19.55 -14.60
N GLY A 146 -10.00 -20.73 -14.29
CA GLY A 146 -9.81 -21.80 -15.26
C GLY A 146 -9.77 -23.20 -14.66
N LEU A 147 -9.18 -24.11 -15.45
CA LEU A 147 -8.95 -25.50 -15.05
C LEU A 147 -8.00 -25.56 -13.87
N TYR A 148 -8.36 -26.27 -12.79
CA TYR A 148 -7.52 -26.35 -11.58
C TYR A 148 -6.11 -26.91 -11.82
N ASN A 149 -5.91 -27.69 -12.89
CA ASN A 149 -4.65 -28.33 -13.24
C ASN A 149 -4.05 -27.74 -14.53
N ASP A 150 -4.45 -26.52 -14.88
CA ASP A 150 -3.87 -25.80 -16.01
C ASP A 150 -2.42 -25.41 -15.73
N GLU A 151 -1.65 -25.29 -16.81
CA GLU A 151 -0.26 -24.87 -16.69
C GLU A 151 -0.04 -23.41 -16.23
N PHE A 152 -1.09 -22.66 -15.95
CA PHE A 152 -0.95 -21.33 -15.34
C PHE A 152 -1.72 -21.19 -14.02
N THR A 153 -2.35 -22.27 -13.53
CA THR A 153 -3.03 -22.22 -12.23
C THR A 153 -2.03 -22.14 -11.09
N ASP A 154 -2.23 -21.14 -10.23
CA ASP A 154 -1.43 -20.90 -9.03
C ASP A 154 -2.15 -21.42 -7.78
N VAL A 155 -3.46 -21.22 -7.69
CA VAL A 155 -4.31 -21.63 -6.55
C VAL A 155 -5.57 -22.31 -7.05
N PHE A 156 -6.04 -23.34 -6.34
CA PHE A 156 -7.34 -23.96 -6.61
C PHE A 156 -8.10 -24.28 -5.31
N PHE A 157 -9.40 -24.57 -5.45
CA PHE A 157 -10.29 -24.81 -4.32
C PHE A 157 -10.73 -26.27 -4.17
N GLU A 158 -10.60 -26.80 -2.94
CA GLU A 158 -11.11 -28.11 -2.53
C GLU A 158 -12.10 -27.99 -1.36
N SER A 159 -13.12 -28.86 -1.36
CA SER A 159 -13.92 -29.14 -0.16
C SER A 159 -13.92 -30.65 0.10
N VAL A 160 -13.43 -31.05 1.28
CA VAL A 160 -13.32 -32.44 1.71
C VAL A 160 -13.79 -32.60 3.16
N ASN A 161 -14.69 -33.56 3.41
CA ASN A 161 -15.21 -33.88 4.76
C ASN A 161 -15.73 -32.67 5.57
N GLY A 162 -16.33 -31.69 4.88
CA GLY A 162 -16.88 -30.48 5.52
C GLY A 162 -15.84 -29.40 5.86
N ARG A 163 -14.59 -29.56 5.41
CA ARG A 163 -13.54 -28.55 5.46
C ARG A 163 -13.22 -28.05 4.06
N TYR A 164 -12.77 -26.80 4.00
CA TYR A 164 -12.55 -26.05 2.76
C TYR A 164 -11.09 -25.64 2.70
N TYR A 165 -10.47 -25.77 1.53
CA TYR A 165 -9.04 -25.53 1.39
C TYR A 165 -8.75 -24.69 0.14
N LEU A 166 -7.78 -23.80 0.28
CA LEU A 166 -7.02 -23.30 -0.85
C LEU A 166 -5.77 -24.16 -0.98
N ASP A 167 -5.59 -24.73 -2.16
CA ASP A 167 -4.49 -25.61 -2.50
C ASP A 167 -3.61 -24.96 -3.56
N VAL A 168 -2.31 -25.25 -3.52
CA VAL A 168 -1.34 -24.89 -4.56
C VAL A 168 -0.56 -26.13 -4.99
N PHE A 169 0.16 -26.03 -6.10
CA PHE A 169 1.05 -27.11 -6.55
C PHE A 169 2.42 -27.05 -5.86
N ASP A 170 3.20 -28.12 -5.96
CA ASP A 170 4.48 -28.27 -5.24
C ASP A 170 5.55 -27.20 -5.54
N ASP A 171 5.42 -26.50 -6.66
CA ASP A 171 6.30 -25.41 -7.09
C ASP A 171 5.90 -24.04 -6.53
N THR A 172 4.74 -23.95 -5.89
CA THR A 172 4.13 -22.75 -5.32
C THR A 172 4.02 -22.88 -3.80
N GLU A 173 4.17 -21.78 -3.09
CA GLU A 173 4.03 -21.74 -1.62
C GLU A 173 2.75 -20.99 -1.25
N ILE A 174 2.10 -21.39 -0.16
CA ILE A 174 0.94 -20.69 0.39
C ILE A 174 1.01 -20.64 1.91
N GLN A 175 0.56 -19.54 2.50
CA GLN A 175 0.53 -19.33 3.94
C GLN A 175 -0.71 -18.56 4.36
N ASP A 176 -1.34 -18.99 5.45
CA ASP A 176 -2.40 -18.25 6.13
C ASP A 176 -1.80 -17.16 7.03
N MET A 177 -2.24 -15.91 6.83
CA MET A 177 -1.81 -14.74 7.60
C MET A 177 -2.80 -14.37 8.72
N GLY A 178 -3.91 -15.09 8.85
CA GLY A 178 -4.97 -14.83 9.81
C GLY A 178 -5.99 -13.80 9.34
N TYR A 179 -6.82 -13.34 10.27
CA TYR A 179 -7.88 -12.36 10.03
C TYR A 179 -7.34 -10.99 9.60
N THR A 180 -7.95 -10.41 8.57
CA THR A 180 -7.76 -9.01 8.17
C THR A 180 -9.09 -8.38 7.74
N GLU A 181 -9.20 -7.05 7.80
CA GLU A 181 -10.35 -6.31 7.28
C GLU A 181 -10.21 -6.01 5.78
N SER A 182 -8.99 -5.78 5.29
CA SER A 182 -8.68 -5.63 3.86
C SER A 182 -7.42 -6.38 3.44
N LEU A 183 -7.11 -6.38 2.14
CA LEU A 183 -5.85 -6.89 1.63
C LEU A 183 -4.66 -6.06 2.12
N ASP A 184 -4.85 -4.77 2.40
CA ASP A 184 -3.78 -3.79 2.66
C ASP A 184 -3.03 -4.02 3.97
N GLU A 185 -3.66 -4.70 4.93
CA GLU A 185 -3.05 -5.02 6.22
C GLU A 185 -1.81 -5.92 6.09
N ILE A 186 -1.73 -6.70 5.00
CA ILE A 186 -0.55 -7.47 4.65
C ILE A 186 0.27 -6.70 3.61
N SER A 187 1.24 -5.94 4.10
CA SER A 187 2.14 -5.13 3.28
C SER A 187 3.42 -5.85 2.84
N VAL A 188 3.80 -6.94 3.52
CA VAL A 188 5.05 -7.69 3.24
C VAL A 188 4.81 -9.19 3.37
N ALA A 189 5.40 -9.99 2.49
CA ALA A 189 5.23 -11.44 2.49
C ALA A 189 6.11 -12.06 3.56
N PRO A 190 5.65 -13.17 4.14
CA PRO A 190 6.44 -13.90 5.10
C PRO A 190 7.70 -14.50 4.45
N VAL A 191 8.75 -14.61 5.25
CA VAL A 191 9.99 -15.30 4.84
C VAL A 191 9.96 -16.80 5.18
N ASN A 192 9.04 -17.21 6.05
CA ASN A 192 8.91 -18.55 6.61
C ASN A 192 7.46 -18.81 7.06
N GLY A 193 7.15 -20.08 7.37
CA GLY A 193 5.80 -20.47 7.80
C GLY A 193 4.90 -20.94 6.65
N TRP A 194 5.46 -21.09 5.45
CA TRP A 194 4.79 -21.70 4.29
C TRP A 194 4.25 -23.09 4.62
N SER A 195 3.04 -23.39 4.13
CA SER A 195 2.36 -24.65 4.37
C SER A 195 3.15 -25.83 3.79
N PRO A 196 3.64 -26.77 4.62
CA PRO A 196 4.37 -27.94 4.13
C PRO A 196 3.50 -28.86 3.26
N SER A 197 2.17 -28.79 3.41
CA SER A 197 1.22 -29.62 2.66
C SER A 197 0.74 -28.97 1.38
N ARG A 198 1.18 -27.74 1.04
CA ARG A 198 0.67 -26.97 -0.10
C ARG A 198 -0.83 -26.65 -0.02
N SER A 199 -1.40 -26.73 1.17
CA SER A 199 -2.82 -26.49 1.43
C SER A 199 -2.99 -25.69 2.70
N VAL A 200 -3.97 -24.79 2.72
CA VAL A 200 -4.39 -24.02 3.89
C VAL A 200 -5.90 -24.06 3.99
N GLU A 201 -6.45 -24.11 5.21
CA GLU A 201 -7.90 -24.08 5.41
C GLU A 201 -8.42 -22.70 4.97
N ALA A 202 -9.43 -22.68 4.10
CA ALA A 202 -10.08 -21.48 3.59
C ALA A 202 -11.12 -20.99 4.61
N ILE A 203 -10.85 -19.85 5.24
CA ILE A 203 -11.61 -19.30 6.35
C ILE A 203 -12.07 -17.88 5.97
N PRO A 204 -13.37 -17.59 5.95
CA PRO A 204 -13.86 -16.23 5.71
C PRO A 204 -13.25 -15.20 6.65
N GLY A 205 -12.75 -14.10 6.08
CA GLY A 205 -12.04 -13.03 6.76
C GLY A 205 -10.53 -13.23 6.86
N HIS A 206 -9.99 -14.41 6.53
CA HIS A 206 -8.54 -14.62 6.50
C HIS A 206 -7.92 -14.15 5.19
N THR A 207 -6.68 -13.65 5.29
CA THR A 207 -5.82 -13.37 4.14
C THR A 207 -4.69 -14.38 4.06
N TYR A 208 -4.39 -14.80 2.83
CA TYR A 208 -3.35 -15.77 2.50
C TYR A 208 -2.34 -15.11 1.58
N VAL A 209 -1.07 -15.43 1.77
CA VAL A 209 0.00 -15.06 0.83
C VAL A 209 0.38 -16.28 0.01
N VAL A 210 0.54 -16.08 -1.29
CA VAL A 210 0.97 -17.09 -2.26
C VAL A 210 2.30 -16.63 -2.85
N TRP A 211 3.29 -17.50 -2.90
CA TRP A 211 4.53 -17.28 -3.66
C TRP A 211 4.53 -18.21 -4.85
N THR A 212 4.29 -17.65 -6.03
CA THR A 212 4.07 -18.38 -7.29
C THR A 212 5.39 -18.96 -7.82
N TRP A 213 5.25 -19.99 -8.65
CA TRP A 213 6.37 -20.70 -9.26
C TRP A 213 7.31 -19.80 -10.08
N ASP A 214 6.80 -18.69 -10.61
CA ASP A 214 7.51 -17.72 -11.44
C ASP A 214 8.06 -16.52 -10.63
N ASP A 215 8.15 -16.66 -9.31
CA ASP A 215 8.76 -15.70 -8.37
C ASP A 215 7.97 -14.39 -8.19
N HIS A 216 6.65 -14.46 -8.30
CA HIS A 216 5.75 -13.39 -7.88
C HIS A 216 5.05 -13.73 -6.58
N TYR A 217 4.47 -12.71 -5.96
CA TYR A 217 3.65 -12.93 -4.79
C TYR A 217 2.23 -12.42 -5.03
N ALA A 218 1.27 -13.19 -4.55
CA ALA A 218 -0.14 -12.83 -4.55
C ALA A 218 -0.70 -12.83 -3.12
N LYS A 219 -1.82 -12.15 -2.96
CA LYS A 219 -2.67 -12.25 -1.79
C LYS A 219 -4.04 -12.72 -2.19
N VAL A 220 -4.66 -13.50 -1.32
CA VAL A 220 -6.06 -13.94 -1.42
C VAL A 220 -6.72 -13.65 -0.08
N ARG A 221 -7.80 -12.87 -0.05
CA ARG A 221 -8.62 -12.70 1.14
C ARG A 221 -9.94 -13.42 0.94
N VAL A 222 -10.18 -14.48 1.68
CA VAL A 222 -11.41 -15.28 1.55
C VAL A 222 -12.58 -14.49 2.15
N THR A 223 -13.64 -14.33 1.36
CA THR A 223 -14.83 -13.57 1.77
C THR A 223 -16.02 -14.47 2.09
N GLU A 224 -16.13 -15.61 1.42
CA GLU A 224 -17.19 -16.61 1.68
C GLU A 224 -16.71 -18.01 1.30
N THR A 225 -17.18 -19.04 2.01
CA THR A 225 -16.92 -20.44 1.70
C THR A 225 -18.16 -21.30 1.82
N SER A 226 -18.28 -22.31 0.98
CA SER A 226 -19.30 -23.37 1.04
C SER A 226 -18.73 -24.68 0.49
N ALA A 227 -19.49 -25.77 0.60
CA ALA A 227 -19.09 -27.08 0.09
C ALA A 227 -18.80 -27.13 -1.43
N ILE A 228 -19.32 -26.16 -2.20
CA ILE A 228 -19.19 -26.17 -3.66
C ILE A 228 -18.35 -25.02 -4.21
N ARG A 229 -18.04 -23.99 -3.42
CA ARG A 229 -17.32 -22.80 -3.89
C ARG A 229 -16.70 -21.98 -2.76
N VAL A 230 -15.71 -21.18 -3.14
CA VAL A 230 -15.12 -20.09 -2.36
C VAL A 230 -15.24 -18.77 -3.12
N HIS A 231 -15.48 -17.68 -2.39
CA HIS A 231 -15.32 -16.32 -2.88
C HIS A 231 -14.10 -15.67 -2.22
N PHE A 232 -13.34 -14.89 -2.99
CA PHE A 232 -12.22 -14.13 -2.45
C PHE A 232 -11.91 -12.85 -3.23
N ASP A 233 -11.19 -11.96 -2.57
CA ASP A 233 -10.52 -10.82 -3.18
C ASP A 233 -9.03 -11.15 -3.33
N TRP A 234 -8.34 -10.51 -4.26
CA TRP A 234 -6.94 -10.81 -4.55
C TRP A 234 -6.13 -9.56 -4.93
N ALA A 235 -4.82 -9.69 -4.78
CA ALA A 235 -3.84 -8.74 -5.30
C ALA A 235 -2.61 -9.48 -5.81
N TYR A 236 -1.94 -9.00 -6.85
CA TYR A 236 -0.80 -9.70 -7.46
C TYR A 236 0.38 -8.79 -7.76
N GLN A 237 1.54 -9.01 -7.15
CA GLN A 237 2.72 -8.21 -7.44
C GLN A 237 3.31 -8.61 -8.80
N THR A 238 3.26 -7.70 -9.79
CA THR A 238 3.70 -7.94 -11.16
C THR A 238 5.20 -7.78 -11.37
N ALA A 239 5.92 -7.19 -10.41
CA ALA A 239 7.38 -7.11 -10.43
C ALA A 239 7.99 -8.39 -9.82
N PRO A 240 8.70 -9.24 -10.61
CA PRO A 240 9.27 -10.48 -10.10
C PRO A 240 10.21 -10.23 -8.91
N GLY A 241 10.03 -10.98 -7.84
CA GLY A 241 10.83 -10.90 -6.63
C GLY A 241 10.70 -9.58 -5.84
N ASN A 242 9.69 -8.74 -6.12
CA ASN A 242 9.46 -7.52 -5.37
C ASN A 242 8.97 -7.82 -3.95
N THR A 243 9.72 -7.22 -3.02
CA THR A 243 9.78 -7.53 -1.60
C THR A 243 8.78 -6.81 -0.70
N GLU A 244 8.11 -5.82 -1.28
CA GLU A 244 6.76 -5.46 -0.83
C GLU A 244 5.83 -6.67 -1.03
N LEU A 245 6.41 -7.83 -1.42
CA LEU A 245 6.53 -9.14 -0.73
C LEU A 245 7.95 -9.90 -0.81
N ARG A 246 8.90 -9.81 0.20
CA ARG A 246 10.27 -10.45 0.53
C ARG A 246 11.72 -9.94 0.17
N VAL A 247 12.56 -9.54 1.16
CA VAL A 247 14.05 -9.38 1.04
C VAL A 247 14.78 -10.72 0.82
N ALA A 248 15.60 -10.77 -0.25
CA ALA A 248 16.51 -11.84 -0.72
C ALA A 248 15.96 -12.78 -1.81
N LYS A 249 16.81 -13.09 -2.79
CA LYS A 249 16.49 -13.79 -4.05
C LYS A 249 16.59 -15.33 -3.91
N PRO A 250 15.52 -16.09 -4.14
CA PRO A 250 15.61 -17.54 -4.39
C PRO A 250 16.01 -17.81 -5.85
N ALA A 251 16.53 -19.02 -6.11
CA ALA A 251 16.88 -19.43 -7.48
C ALA A 251 15.60 -19.62 -8.33
N PRO A 252 15.62 -19.28 -9.63
CA PRO A 252 14.47 -19.48 -10.52
C PRO A 252 14.04 -20.95 -10.51
N ARG A 253 12.75 -21.20 -10.27
CA ARG A 253 12.14 -22.53 -10.34
C ARG A 253 11.70 -22.79 -11.79
N ARG A 254 11.97 -24.00 -12.31
CA ARG A 254 11.47 -24.44 -13.63
C ARG A 254 10.22 -25.27 -13.39
N ARG A 255 9.11 -24.89 -14.03
CA ARG A 255 7.83 -25.58 -13.87
C ARG A 255 7.95 -27.05 -14.29
N ALA A 256 7.69 -27.94 -13.33
CA ALA A 256 7.59 -29.39 -13.54
C ALA A 256 6.11 -29.75 -13.82
N PRO A 257 5.78 -30.99 -14.23
CA PRO A 257 4.39 -31.42 -14.28
C PRO A 257 3.72 -31.22 -12.91
N LEU A 258 2.54 -30.60 -12.90
CA LEU A 258 1.81 -30.29 -11.68
C LEU A 258 1.52 -31.57 -10.89
N GLN A 259 2.12 -31.68 -9.71
CA GLN A 259 1.87 -32.74 -8.75
C GLN A 259 1.25 -32.11 -7.51
N ARG A 260 0.15 -32.70 -7.06
CA ARG A 260 -0.49 -32.31 -5.81
C ARG A 260 0.28 -32.96 -4.67
N ALA A 261 0.66 -32.19 -3.65
CA ALA A 261 1.12 -32.75 -2.40
C ALA A 261 0.03 -33.66 -1.80
N SER A 262 0.37 -34.90 -1.45
CA SER A 262 -0.58 -35.79 -0.79
C SER A 262 -0.95 -35.21 0.58
N VAL A 263 -2.20 -34.83 0.77
CA VAL A 263 -2.74 -34.52 2.09
C VAL A 263 -2.64 -35.79 2.92
N ALA A 264 -1.78 -35.79 3.94
CA ALA A 264 -1.70 -36.89 4.88
C ALA A 264 -3.07 -37.01 5.57
N GLN A 265 -3.82 -38.06 5.23
CA GLN A 265 -5.03 -38.40 5.97
C GLN A 265 -4.60 -38.93 7.33
N ASN A 266 -4.74 -38.09 8.36
CA ASN A 266 -4.69 -38.50 9.76
C ASN A 266 -6.10 -38.42 10.35
#